data_AF-A0A7J0FNH5-F1
#
_entry.id   AF-A0A7J0FNH5-F1
#
_cell.length_a   1.000
_cell.length_b   1.000
_cell.length_c   1.000
_cell.angle_alpha   90.00
_cell.angle_beta   90.00
_cell.angle_gamma   90.00
#
_symmetry.space_group_name_H-M   'P 1'
#
loop_
_entity.id
_entity.type
_entity.pdbx_description
1 polymer ?
#
loop_
_entity_poly.entity_id
_entity_poly.type
_entity_poly.pdbx_seq_one_letter_code
_entity_poly.pdbx_strand_id
1 'polypeptide(L)'
;MSMPPRVFVRHSIYKGNGVLSMEPRSPEFSLIDSGAFKLSREGFVVLQFAPASGVRHYDWDRKQVFSLSVSEMGTLIKLGARESCEFFHDPSIGKGKVRKLLKVEPLPDGSGHVINLSVQNKIINMEEIIYIPVSKAEYTILISLFNFIVPHLLGWHIFANSIKPEDALRVNHANRRSGTELNGAGKVG
;
A
#
# COMPACT_ATOMS: atom_id res chain seq x y z
N MET A 1 30.61 7.88 8.27
CA MET A 1 29.20 8.03 8.69
C MET A 1 28.54 6.66 8.59
N SER A 2 28.00 6.11 9.68
CA SER A 2 27.24 4.86 9.62
C SER A 2 25.86 5.13 9.00
N MET A 3 25.43 4.31 8.06
CA MET A 3 24.04 4.40 7.58
C MET A 3 23.09 4.13 8.75
N PRO A 4 21.94 4.84 8.82
CA PRO A 4 20.92 4.54 9.81
C PRO A 4 20.47 3.08 9.68
N PRO A 5 20.16 2.39 10.80
CA PRO A 5 19.78 0.99 10.77
C PRO A 5 18.46 0.80 10.03
N ARG A 6 18.34 -0.34 9.32
CA ARG A 6 17.06 -0.74 8.73
C ARG A 6 16.12 -1.24 9.83
N VAL A 7 14.89 -0.72 9.85
CA VAL A 7 13.84 -1.13 10.78
C VAL A 7 12.75 -1.84 9.99
N PHE A 8 12.35 -3.02 10.46
CA PHE A 8 11.25 -3.79 9.88
C PHE A 8 10.07 -3.75 10.84
N VAL A 9 8.91 -3.31 10.34
CA VAL A 9 7.67 -3.21 11.10
C VAL A 9 6.57 -4.01 10.43
N ARG A 10 5.77 -4.70 11.24
CA ARG A 10 4.66 -5.54 10.78
C ARG A 10 3.49 -5.36 11.71
N HIS A 11 2.29 -5.22 11.14
CA HIS A 11 1.04 -5.34 11.86
C HIS A 11 0.33 -6.63 11.44
N SER A 12 -0.20 -7.39 12.40
CA SER A 12 -0.78 -8.70 12.17
C SER A 12 -2.14 -8.85 12.85
N ILE A 13 -3.10 -9.43 12.12
CA ILE A 13 -4.43 -9.80 12.59
C ILE A 13 -4.50 -11.33 12.67
N TYR A 14 -4.66 -11.86 13.87
CA TYR A 14 -4.68 -13.29 14.14
C TYR A 14 -6.11 -13.79 14.36
N LYS A 15 -6.55 -14.75 13.56
CA LYS A 15 -7.87 -15.39 13.66
C LYS A 15 -7.72 -16.90 13.79
N GLY A 16 -8.84 -17.60 14.05
CA GLY A 16 -8.84 -19.05 14.23
C GLY A 16 -8.46 -19.82 12.95
N ASN A 17 -8.72 -19.26 11.78
CA ASN A 17 -8.50 -19.88 10.48
C ASN A 17 -7.21 -19.43 9.77
N GLY A 18 -6.56 -18.37 10.27
CA GLY A 18 -5.32 -17.87 9.68
C GLY A 18 -4.87 -16.53 10.26
N VAL A 19 -3.82 -15.99 9.66
CA VAL A 19 -3.25 -14.68 10.00
C VAL A 19 -3.07 -13.84 8.74
N LEU A 20 -3.42 -12.56 8.85
CA LEU A 20 -3.09 -11.51 7.87
C LEU A 20 -2.01 -10.63 8.48
N SER A 21 -0.90 -10.43 7.78
CA SER A 21 0.15 -9.48 8.14
C SER A 21 0.39 -8.46 7.05
N MET A 22 0.64 -7.20 7.42
CA MET A 22 1.03 -6.13 6.51
C MET A 22 2.40 -5.56 6.84
N GLU A 23 3.21 -5.35 5.81
CA GLU A 23 4.56 -4.81 5.92
C GLU A 23 4.77 -3.76 4.82
N PRO A 24 5.12 -2.50 5.16
CA PRO A 24 5.39 -1.47 4.17
C PRO A 24 6.73 -1.72 3.46
N ARG A 25 6.79 -1.38 2.17
CA ARG A 25 7.99 -1.40 1.33
C ARG A 25 8.28 0.00 0.85
N SER A 26 9.49 0.48 1.14
CA SER A 26 9.93 1.83 0.81
C SER A 26 9.90 2.10 -0.70
N PRO A 27 9.65 3.37 -1.11
CA PRO A 27 9.89 3.79 -2.49
C PRO A 27 11.36 3.71 -2.89
N GLU A 28 11.60 3.70 -4.20
CA GLU A 28 12.94 3.76 -4.81
C GLU A 28 13.17 5.14 -5.43
N PHE A 29 14.41 5.63 -5.32
CA PHE A 29 14.84 6.88 -5.92
C PHE A 29 16.08 6.66 -6.76
N SER A 30 16.17 7.37 -7.87
CA SER A 30 17.34 7.40 -8.74
C SER A 30 18.00 8.78 -8.67
N LEU A 31 19.33 8.79 -8.62
CA LEU A 31 20.12 10.00 -8.80
C LEU A 31 20.05 10.42 -10.28
N ILE A 32 19.83 11.72 -10.54
CA ILE A 32 19.84 12.29 -11.88
C ILE A 32 21.05 13.21 -12.08
N ASP A 33 21.38 13.55 -13.33
CA ASP A 33 22.61 14.27 -13.70
C ASP A 33 22.83 15.60 -12.97
N SER A 34 21.75 16.26 -12.55
CA SER A 34 21.82 17.49 -11.75
C SER A 34 22.25 17.28 -10.30
N GLY A 35 22.47 16.04 -9.87
CA GLY A 35 22.74 15.65 -8.48
C GLY A 35 21.49 15.56 -7.61
N ALA A 36 20.30 15.81 -8.15
CA ALA A 36 19.03 15.64 -7.45
C ALA A 36 18.57 14.17 -7.46
N PHE A 37 17.61 13.84 -6.58
CA PHE A 37 16.93 12.55 -6.57
C PHE A 37 15.55 12.64 -7.22
N LYS A 38 15.21 11.66 -8.04
CA LYS A 38 13.88 11.48 -8.63
C LYS A 38 13.28 10.17 -8.14
N LEU A 39 12.01 10.20 -7.73
CA LEU A 39 11.25 8.99 -7.44
C LEU A 39 11.19 8.11 -8.70
N SER A 40 11.72 6.89 -8.61
CA SER A 40 11.77 5.94 -9.73
C SER A 40 10.76 4.82 -9.58
N ARG A 41 10.38 4.47 -8.34
CA ARG A 41 9.31 3.53 -8.03
C ARG A 41 8.60 3.95 -6.74
N GLU A 42 7.28 3.96 -6.77
CA GLU A 42 6.47 4.12 -5.55
C GLU A 42 6.69 2.94 -4.59
N GLY A 43 6.57 3.22 -3.30
CA GLY A 43 6.46 2.19 -2.30
C GLY A 43 5.11 1.47 -2.37
N PHE A 44 4.98 0.37 -1.64
CA PHE A 44 3.77 -0.45 -1.59
C PHE A 44 3.63 -1.14 -0.24
N VAL A 45 2.48 -1.73 0.05
CA VAL A 45 2.31 -2.59 1.23
C VAL A 45 2.22 -4.05 0.80
N VAL A 46 2.98 -4.93 1.44
CA VAL A 46 2.86 -6.38 1.22
C VAL A 46 1.90 -6.93 2.26
N LEU A 47 0.83 -7.58 1.79
CA LEU A 47 -0.02 -8.45 2.59
C LEU A 47 0.53 -9.88 2.53
N GLN A 48 0.58 -10.53 3.69
CA GLN A 48 0.96 -11.93 3.85
C GLN A 48 -0.16 -12.66 4.58
N PHE A 49 -0.66 -13.74 3.98
CA PHE A 49 -1.71 -14.59 4.51
C PHE A 49 -1.08 -15.95 4.82
N ALA A 50 -1.28 -16.47 6.02
CA ALA A 50 -0.89 -17.83 6.36
C ALA A 50 -2.07 -18.59 7.00
N PRO A 51 -2.34 -19.83 6.58
CA PRO A 51 -3.43 -20.62 7.17
C PRO A 51 -3.07 -21.06 8.60
N ALA A 52 -4.09 -21.32 9.41
CA ALA A 52 -3.89 -21.94 10.71
C ALA A 52 -3.40 -23.39 10.56
N SER A 53 -2.39 -23.79 11.33
CA SER A 53 -1.92 -25.18 11.48
C SER A 53 -2.30 -25.79 12.84
N GLY A 54 -2.92 -24.99 13.71
CA GLY A 54 -3.38 -25.40 15.03
C GLY A 54 -3.93 -24.19 15.80
N VAL A 55 -4.33 -24.41 17.06
CA VAL A 55 -4.82 -23.33 17.92
C VAL A 55 -3.70 -22.31 18.12
N ARG A 56 -3.86 -21.10 17.56
CA ARG A 56 -2.86 -20.01 17.60
C ARG A 56 -1.51 -20.40 16.97
N HIS A 57 -1.50 -21.36 16.05
CA HIS A 57 -0.35 -21.71 15.23
C HIS A 57 -0.68 -21.51 13.76
N TYR A 58 0.28 -20.99 13.00
CA TYR A 58 0.10 -20.57 11.62
C TYR A 58 1.25 -21.09 10.76
N ASP A 59 0.90 -21.68 9.62
CA ASP A 59 1.87 -22.26 8.69
C ASP A 59 2.38 -21.18 7.73
N TRP A 60 3.53 -20.59 8.09
CA TRP A 60 4.18 -19.56 7.27
C TRP A 60 4.90 -20.12 6.04
N ASP A 61 5.12 -21.43 5.97
CA ASP A 61 5.71 -22.07 4.79
C ASP A 61 4.67 -22.14 3.66
N ARG A 62 3.38 -22.22 4.02
CA ARG A 62 2.23 -22.13 3.11
C ARG A 62 1.70 -20.71 2.91
N LYS A 63 2.47 -19.67 3.24
CA LYS A 63 1.97 -18.31 3.12
C LYS A 63 1.73 -17.91 1.66
N GLN A 64 0.68 -17.13 1.45
CA GLN A 64 0.39 -16.44 0.19
C GLN A 64 0.60 -14.93 0.37
N VAL A 65 1.04 -14.26 -0.70
CA VAL A 65 1.39 -12.83 -0.66
C VAL A 65 0.64 -12.03 -1.72
N PHE A 66 0.24 -10.81 -1.39
CA PHE A 66 -0.40 -9.86 -2.30
C PHE A 66 0.17 -8.46 -2.03
N SER A 67 0.57 -7.72 -3.07
CA SER A 67 1.07 -6.36 -2.91
C SER A 67 -0.07 -5.37 -3.14
N LEU A 68 -0.20 -4.36 -2.29
CA LEU A 68 -1.12 -3.24 -2.49
C LEU A 68 -0.33 -2.01 -2.95
N SER A 69 -0.62 -1.55 -4.16
CA SER A 69 -0.21 -0.25 -4.66
C SER A 69 -0.91 0.89 -3.91
N VAL A 70 -0.38 2.11 -4.04
CA VAL A 70 -1.00 3.31 -3.45
C VAL A 70 -2.45 3.51 -3.92
N SER A 71 -2.75 3.24 -5.18
CA SER A 71 -4.10 3.32 -5.73
C SER A 71 -5.06 2.29 -5.11
N GLU A 72 -4.61 1.04 -4.93
CA GLU A 72 -5.42 -0.01 -4.30
C GLU A 72 -5.65 0.28 -2.81
N MET A 73 -4.66 0.84 -2.11
CA MET A 73 -4.85 1.38 -0.75
C MET A 73 -5.88 2.51 -0.73
N GLY A 74 -5.87 3.40 -1.74
CA GLY A 74 -6.87 4.45 -1.89
C GLY A 74 -8.30 3.91 -1.97
N THR A 75 -8.51 2.82 -2.71
CA THR A 75 -9.79 2.10 -2.76
C THR A 75 -10.20 1.58 -1.39
N LEU A 76 -9.28 0.94 -0.65
CA LEU A 76 -9.57 0.43 0.70
C LEU A 76 -9.86 1.55 1.71
N ILE A 77 -9.15 2.68 1.64
CA ILE A 77 -9.37 3.86 2.48
C ILE A 77 -10.78 4.41 2.29
N LYS A 78 -11.29 4.43 1.05
CA LYS A 78 -12.62 4.95 0.73
C LYS A 78 -13.74 3.94 1.00
N LEU A 79 -13.44 2.64 1.08
CA LEU A 79 -14.43 1.57 1.12
C LEU A 79 -15.45 1.78 2.26
N GLY A 80 -16.72 1.92 1.88
CA GLY A 80 -17.82 2.05 2.83
C GLY A 80 -18.10 0.75 3.58
N ALA A 81 -18.76 0.85 4.75
CA ALA A 81 -19.00 -0.29 5.65
C ALA A 81 -19.86 -1.44 5.07
N ARG A 82 -20.47 -1.25 3.89
CA ARG A 82 -21.27 -2.25 3.17
C ARG A 82 -20.81 -2.46 1.73
N GLU A 83 -19.70 -1.82 1.36
CA GLU A 83 -19.17 -1.91 0.02
C GLU A 83 -18.17 -3.06 -0.07
N SER A 84 -17.99 -3.58 -1.28
CA SER A 84 -16.98 -4.58 -1.59
C SER A 84 -16.02 -4.03 -2.64
N CYS A 85 -14.79 -4.54 -2.65
CA CYS A 85 -13.84 -4.31 -3.73
C CYS A 85 -13.04 -5.58 -4.04
N GLU A 86 -12.48 -5.63 -5.24
CA GLU A 86 -11.61 -6.71 -5.66
C GLU A 86 -10.41 -6.21 -6.46
N PHE A 87 -9.29 -6.91 -6.32
CA PHE A 87 -8.02 -6.60 -6.99
C PHE A 87 -7.46 -7.85 -7.63
N PHE A 88 -7.06 -7.74 -8.89
CA PHE A 88 -6.52 -8.85 -9.67
C PHE A 88 -5.05 -8.61 -10.04
N HIS A 89 -4.18 -9.53 -9.65
CA HIS A 89 -2.76 -9.52 -10.03
C HIS A 89 -2.42 -10.78 -10.84
N ASP A 90 -1.73 -10.60 -11.98
CA ASP A 90 -1.03 -11.67 -12.72
C ASP A 90 0.49 -11.42 -12.65
N PRO A 91 1.18 -12.02 -11.66
CA PRO A 91 2.63 -11.85 -11.51
C PRO A 91 3.44 -12.40 -12.69
N SER A 92 2.84 -13.25 -13.54
CA SER A 92 3.52 -13.87 -14.67
C SER A 92 3.60 -12.98 -15.91
N ILE A 93 3.22 -11.69 -15.78
CA ILE A 93 3.16 -10.67 -16.84
C ILE A 93 2.57 -11.26 -18.12
N GLY A 94 1.25 -11.44 -18.13
CA GLY A 94 0.49 -11.77 -19.34
C GLY A 94 0.52 -13.24 -19.76
N LYS A 95 1.09 -14.14 -18.95
CA LYS A 95 1.04 -15.60 -19.22
C LYS A 95 -0.10 -16.31 -18.48
N GLY A 96 -0.80 -15.64 -17.57
CA GLY A 96 -1.96 -16.18 -16.86
C GLY A 96 -1.67 -17.45 -16.03
N LYS A 97 -0.39 -17.72 -15.75
CA LYS A 97 0.07 -18.94 -15.07
C LYS A 97 -0.12 -18.84 -13.56
N VAL A 98 0.04 -17.64 -13.02
CA VAL A 98 -0.26 -17.33 -11.62
C VAL A 98 -1.28 -16.22 -11.59
N ARG A 99 -2.38 -16.41 -10.88
CA ARG A 99 -3.46 -15.43 -10.72
C ARG A 99 -3.72 -15.24 -9.24
N LYS A 100 -3.83 -14.00 -8.81
CA LYS A 100 -4.17 -13.63 -7.44
C LYS A 100 -5.38 -12.72 -7.47
N LEU A 101 -6.40 -13.08 -6.70
CA LEU A 101 -7.60 -12.29 -6.53
C LEU A 101 -7.74 -11.97 -5.04
N LEU A 102 -7.61 -10.69 -4.69
CA LEU A 102 -7.88 -10.20 -3.35
C LEU A 102 -9.28 -9.59 -3.35
N LYS A 103 -10.17 -10.08 -2.48
CA LYS A 103 -11.51 -9.53 -2.26
C LYS A 103 -11.64 -9.00 -0.85
N VAL A 104 -12.31 -7.86 -0.72
CA VAL A 104 -12.72 -7.31 0.58
C VAL A 104 -14.21 -7.11 0.52
N GLU A 105 -14.94 -7.80 1.40
CA GLU A 105 -16.40 -7.85 1.39
C GLU A 105 -16.93 -7.63 2.82
N PRO A 106 -18.10 -7.01 3.03
CA PRO A 106 -18.65 -6.80 4.36
C PRO A 106 -19.09 -8.13 4.99
N LEU A 107 -18.94 -8.25 6.31
CA LEU A 107 -19.52 -9.38 7.05
C LEU A 107 -21.05 -9.26 7.07
N PRO A 108 -21.80 -10.39 7.04
CA PRO A 108 -23.27 -10.36 7.01
C PRO A 108 -23.92 -9.63 8.19
N ASP A 109 -23.27 -9.64 9.35
CA ASP A 109 -23.72 -8.97 10.58
C ASP A 109 -23.29 -7.50 10.67
N GLY A 110 -22.54 -6.99 9.69
CA GLY A 110 -21.99 -5.63 9.67
C GLY A 110 -20.88 -5.38 10.71
N SER A 111 -20.34 -6.43 11.35
CA SER A 111 -19.32 -6.31 12.39
C SER A 111 -17.92 -5.97 11.86
N GLY A 112 -17.74 -5.98 10.53
CA GLY A 112 -16.47 -5.74 9.87
C GLY A 112 -16.49 -6.20 8.41
N HIS A 113 -15.32 -6.62 7.92
CA HIS A 113 -15.13 -7.15 6.58
C HIS A 113 -14.48 -8.53 6.63
N VAL A 114 -14.56 -9.28 5.54
CA VAL A 114 -13.69 -10.42 5.28
C VAL A 114 -12.71 -10.03 4.18
N ILE A 115 -11.43 -10.32 4.38
CA ILE A 115 -10.39 -10.16 3.38
C ILE A 115 -10.02 -11.55 2.88
N ASN A 116 -10.28 -11.84 1.61
CA ASN A 116 -10.07 -13.13 0.98
C ASN A 116 -9.02 -13.04 -0.11
N LEU A 117 -7.95 -13.83 0.00
CA LEU A 117 -6.95 -14.01 -1.04
C LEU A 117 -7.12 -15.39 -1.68
N SER A 118 -7.47 -15.41 -2.97
CA SER A 118 -7.45 -16.60 -3.81
C SER A 118 -6.23 -16.58 -4.73
N VAL A 119 -5.40 -17.62 -4.68
CA VAL A 119 -4.22 -17.80 -5.52
C VAL A 119 -4.36 -19.06 -6.34
N GLN A 120 -4.31 -18.92 -7.66
CA GLN A 120 -4.22 -20.03 -8.59
C GLN A 120 -2.83 -20.01 -9.24
N ASN A 121 -2.08 -21.09 -9.11
CA ASN A 121 -0.78 -21.29 -9.73
C ASN A 121 -0.79 -22.57 -10.58
N LYS A 122 -0.95 -22.40 -11.89
CA LYS A 122 -1.01 -23.49 -12.87
C LYS A 122 0.35 -24.17 -13.11
N ILE A 123 1.46 -23.57 -12.69
CA ILE A 123 2.80 -24.15 -12.89
C ILE A 123 3.00 -25.35 -11.98
N ILE A 124 2.52 -25.24 -10.74
CA ILE A 124 2.63 -26.28 -9.70
C ILE A 124 1.27 -26.92 -9.38
N ASN A 125 0.26 -26.66 -10.20
CA ASN A 125 -1.12 -27.12 -9.99
C ASN A 125 -1.66 -26.85 -8.57
N MET A 126 -1.47 -25.62 -8.08
CA MET A 126 -1.87 -25.18 -6.75
C MET A 126 -3.02 -24.20 -6.83
N GLU A 127 -4.03 -24.41 -5.98
CA GLU A 127 -5.11 -23.46 -5.73
C GLU A 127 -5.26 -23.32 -4.22
N GLU A 128 -5.16 -22.08 -3.73
CA GLU A 128 -5.22 -21.79 -2.30
C GLU A 128 -6.10 -20.57 -2.06
N ILE A 129 -7.01 -20.69 -1.09
CA ILE A 129 -7.95 -19.63 -0.71
C ILE A 129 -7.82 -19.43 0.80
N ILE A 130 -7.46 -18.22 1.21
CA ILE A 130 -7.33 -17.85 2.62
C ILE A 130 -8.21 -16.63 2.87
N TYR A 131 -9.21 -16.78 3.74
CA TYR A 131 -10.10 -15.70 4.15
C TYR A 131 -9.84 -15.34 5.61
N ILE A 132 -9.76 -14.05 5.92
CA ILE A 132 -9.52 -13.55 7.28
C ILE A 132 -10.66 -12.58 7.61
N PRO A 133 -11.54 -12.90 8.58
CA PRO A 133 -12.48 -11.91 9.08
C PRO A 133 -11.71 -10.81 9.81
N VAL A 134 -12.06 -9.57 9.55
CA VAL A 134 -11.45 -8.36 10.11
C VAL A 134 -12.57 -7.54 10.73
N SER A 135 -12.56 -7.41 12.06
CA SER A 135 -13.55 -6.61 12.77
C SER A 135 -13.48 -5.14 12.35
N LYS A 136 -14.54 -4.38 12.62
CA LYS A 136 -14.57 -2.93 12.39
C LYS A 136 -13.39 -2.21 13.05
N ALA A 137 -13.03 -2.59 14.27
CA ALA A 137 -11.92 -2.00 15.00
C ALA A 137 -10.56 -2.29 14.31
N GLU A 138 -10.32 -3.54 13.93
CA GLU A 138 -9.11 -3.92 13.19
C GLU A 138 -9.07 -3.19 11.84
N TYR A 139 -10.18 -3.12 11.12
CA TYR A 139 -10.28 -2.40 9.84
C TYR A 139 -9.98 -0.90 10.01
N THR A 140 -10.46 -0.26 11.07
CA THR A 140 -10.12 1.14 11.37
C THR A 140 -8.61 1.34 11.54
N ILE A 141 -7.90 0.40 12.19
CA ILE A 141 -6.44 0.45 12.31
C ILE A 141 -5.78 0.30 10.92
N LEU A 142 -6.27 -0.61 10.06
CA LEU A 142 -5.76 -0.73 8.69
C LEU A 142 -5.85 0.59 7.94
N ILE A 143 -7.02 1.24 7.98
CA ILE A 143 -7.25 2.50 7.28
C ILE A 143 -6.39 3.62 7.86
N SER A 144 -6.19 3.66 9.17
CA SER A 144 -5.29 4.62 9.81
C SER A 144 -3.84 4.43 9.34
N LEU A 145 -3.35 3.20 9.30
CA LEU A 145 -2.01 2.87 8.81
C LEU A 145 -1.84 3.23 7.33
N PHE A 146 -2.83 2.97 6.48
CA PHE A 146 -2.78 3.33 5.07
C PHE A 146 -2.74 4.85 4.86
N ASN A 147 -3.62 5.60 5.52
CA ASN A 147 -3.60 7.06 5.46
C ASN A 147 -2.24 7.63 5.90
N PHE A 148 -1.66 7.06 6.95
CA PHE A 148 -0.35 7.48 7.44
C PHE A 148 0.78 7.16 6.44
N ILE A 149 0.81 5.96 5.87
CA ILE A 149 1.95 5.50 5.08
C ILE A 149 1.92 6.00 3.63
N VAL A 150 0.75 6.29 3.04
CA VAL A 150 0.63 6.71 1.63
C VAL A 150 1.57 7.88 1.25
N PRO A 151 1.66 8.99 2.01
CA PRO A 151 2.61 10.06 1.73
C PRO A 151 4.09 9.61 1.75
N HIS A 152 4.41 8.61 2.58
CA HIS A 152 5.75 8.04 2.63
C HIS A 152 6.06 7.19 1.40
N LEU A 153 5.10 6.37 0.95
CA LEU A 153 5.23 5.53 -0.24
C LEU A 153 5.33 6.36 -1.54
N LEU A 154 4.72 7.54 -1.56
CA LEU A 154 4.84 8.51 -2.65
C LEU A 154 6.11 9.36 -2.58
N GLY A 155 6.93 9.22 -1.53
CA GLY A 155 8.15 10.03 -1.34
C GLY A 155 7.90 11.47 -0.87
N TRP A 156 6.65 11.87 -0.62
CA TRP A 156 6.29 13.24 -0.24
C TRP A 156 6.90 13.67 1.09
N HIS A 157 7.12 12.73 2.01
CA HIS A 157 7.82 12.99 3.27
C HIS A 157 9.24 13.55 3.07
N ILE A 158 9.95 13.16 2.01
CA ILE A 158 11.30 13.68 1.71
C ILE A 158 11.21 15.15 1.30
N PHE A 159 10.26 15.48 0.42
CA PHE A 159 9.98 16.85 0.01
C PHE A 159 9.53 17.71 1.19
N ALA A 160 8.58 17.23 1.99
CA ALA A 160 8.08 17.95 3.16
C ALA A 160 9.21 18.27 4.15
N ASN A 161 10.12 17.31 4.39
CA ASN A 161 11.28 17.51 5.26
C ASN A 161 12.36 18.44 4.68
N SER A 162 12.36 18.70 3.36
CA SER A 162 13.30 19.65 2.74
C SER A 162 12.81 21.10 2.75
N ILE A 163 11.55 21.35 3.12
CA ILE A 163 11.01 22.71 3.29
C ILE A 163 11.61 23.30 4.57
N LYS A 164 12.66 24.12 4.43
CA LYS A 164 13.25 24.86 5.55
C LYS A 164 12.53 26.20 5.75
N PRO A 165 12.35 26.68 7.00
CA PRO A 165 11.74 27.99 7.27
C PRO A 165 12.53 29.17 6.68
N GLU A 166 13.86 29.08 6.63
CA GLU A 166 14.74 30.16 6.15
C GLU A 166 14.55 30.57 4.68
N ASP A 167 14.03 29.70 3.81
CA ASP A 167 13.77 30.04 2.40
C ASP A 167 12.47 30.85 2.21
N ALA A 168 11.52 30.77 3.16
CA ALA A 168 10.28 31.56 3.12
C ALA A 168 10.51 33.05 3.41
N LEU A 169 11.54 33.39 4.19
CA LEU A 169 11.87 34.78 4.53
C LEU A 169 12.61 35.51 3.40
N ARG A 170 13.32 34.79 2.52
CA ARG A 170 13.99 35.40 1.36
C ARG A 170 13.03 35.76 0.23
N VAL A 171 11.92 35.02 0.08
CA VAL A 171 10.92 35.31 -0.95
C VAL A 171 9.98 36.47 -0.54
N ASN A 172 9.72 36.64 0.76
CA ASN A 172 8.85 37.70 1.28
C ASN A 172 9.36 39.12 1.02
N HIS A 173 10.67 39.32 0.80
CA HIS A 173 11.21 40.63 0.46
C HIS A 173 11.28 40.94 -1.04
N ALA A 174 11.02 39.96 -1.91
CA ALA A 174 11.20 40.14 -3.35
C ALA A 174 9.91 40.05 -4.19
N ASN A 175 8.77 39.57 -3.69
CA ASN A 175 7.58 39.54 -4.55
C ASN A 175 6.24 39.57 -3.81
N ARG A 176 5.75 40.79 -3.56
CA ARG A 176 4.32 41.03 -3.26
C ARG A 176 3.55 41.15 -4.58
N ARG A 177 3.42 40.05 -5.32
CA ARG A 177 2.44 39.89 -6.41
C ARG A 177 1.93 38.45 -6.41
N SER A 178 0.84 38.21 -5.68
CA SER A 178 -0.02 37.06 -5.89
C SER A 178 -0.72 37.22 -7.23
N GLY A 179 -0.46 36.34 -8.20
CA GLY A 179 -1.18 36.37 -9.48
C GLY A 179 -0.69 35.31 -10.46
N THR A 180 -1.48 34.23 -10.58
CA THR A 180 -1.70 33.48 -11.83
C THR A 180 -0.47 33.16 -12.70
N GLU A 181 0.23 32.06 -12.41
CA GLU A 181 1.04 31.38 -13.41
C GLU A 181 0.92 29.87 -13.22
N LEU A 182 -0.03 29.24 -13.93
CA LEU A 182 0.06 27.87 -14.47
C LEU A 182 -1.18 27.65 -15.36
N ASN A 183 -1.28 28.35 -16.49
CA ASN A 183 -2.17 27.98 -17.60
C ASN A 183 -1.60 28.55 -18.89
N GLY A 184 -0.74 27.76 -19.55
CA GLY A 184 -0.21 28.06 -20.87
C GLY A 184 -0.33 26.82 -21.76
N ALA A 185 -1.51 26.60 -22.34
CA ALA A 185 -1.69 25.62 -23.40
C ALA A 185 -2.42 26.27 -24.58
N GLY A 186 -1.62 26.64 -25.60
CA GLY A 186 -1.94 26.52 -27.02
C GLY A 186 -3.12 27.29 -27.60
N LYS A 187 -2.84 28.44 -28.23
CA LYS A 187 -3.48 28.81 -29.50
C LYS A 187 -2.40 29.22 -30.49
N VAL A 188 -2.24 28.44 -31.55
CA VAL A 188 -1.58 28.87 -32.79
C VAL A 188 -2.67 28.78 -33.85
N GLY A 189 -2.85 29.89 -34.58
CA GLY A 189 -3.84 30.04 -35.65
C GLY A 189 -3.48 29.33 -36.94
#